data_AF-B3LW56-F1
#
_entry.id   AF-B3LW56-F1
#
_cell.length_a   1.000
_cell.length_b   1.000
_cell.length_c   1.000
_cell.angle_alpha   90.00
_cell.angle_beta   90.00
_cell.angle_gamma   90.00
#
_symmetry.space_group_name_H-M   'P 1'
#
loop_
_entity.id
_entity.type
_entity.pdbx_description
1 polymer ?
#
loop_
_entity_poly.entity_id
_entity_poly.type
_entity_poly.pdbx_seq_one_letter_code
_entity_poly.pdbx_strand_id
1 'polypeptide(L)'
;MQINSTYLKNPSVMSNSELIEGALDELFVKEVASVVKLVGTLPEKYKIMPTCTLWLNIFQLATHKERFARNYMLVLLHKQLNSRRTLGYPFTDSSCAQKDLCTLQEKMRQLDIRGELTDGDEEVKTFEDKSICFSSGENLEFENRKLMDINVDLANDLQSLKKQYADLEELREENGKAFQIQNEQLKLLEKETRSMKRIFSISAITALKQMCCSHLTTKESFFGTLLKSVCEKESDIAKVNQMESQFRSLLIGHSNYYQKKQQDMLIEKTSDKYDKLRDKVSKRYKKVISMKLDAQEHELTLSAMRYLTILRKLFLSTFPGKATTKKEVSKFLQRSHDELAEML
;
A
#
# COMPACT_ATOMS: atom_id res chain seq x y z
N MET A 1 25.40 23.92 56.43
CA MET A 1 26.50 24.71 55.84
C MET A 1 27.39 23.73 55.08
N GLN A 2 27.69 23.83 53.78
CA GLN A 2 27.57 24.87 52.77
C GLN A 2 27.07 24.25 51.46
N ILE A 3 26.41 25.07 50.65
CA ILE A 3 25.96 24.84 49.28
C ILE A 3 27.12 25.14 48.33
N ASN A 4 27.25 24.35 47.25
CA ASN A 4 27.67 24.77 45.88
C ASN A 4 27.51 23.54 44.97
N SER A 5 26.48 23.46 44.12
CA SER A 5 26.35 24.08 42.78
C SER A 5 27.50 23.71 41.84
N THR A 6 27.28 22.71 40.98
CA THR A 6 27.82 22.58 39.61
C THR A 6 27.46 21.21 39.01
N TYR A 7 26.21 21.01 38.58
CA TYR A 7 25.86 19.95 37.62
C TYR A 7 24.69 20.38 36.72
N LEU A 8 25.00 21.27 35.77
CA LEU A 8 24.26 21.45 34.53
C LEU A 8 25.28 21.37 33.39
N LYS A 9 25.54 20.15 32.93
CA LYS A 9 26.10 19.88 31.61
C LYS A 9 25.41 18.63 31.11
N ASN A 10 24.34 18.84 30.35
CA ASN A 10 23.87 17.85 29.41
C ASN A 10 24.00 18.41 27.98
N PRO A 11 24.24 17.52 27.01
CA PRO A 11 24.84 17.81 25.73
C PRO A 11 23.77 18.16 24.72
N SER A 12 23.90 19.31 24.06
CA SER A 12 23.10 19.66 22.89
C SER A 12 23.70 20.92 22.24
N VAL A 13 24.99 20.84 21.90
CA VAL A 13 25.48 21.61 20.76
C VAL A 13 25.44 20.63 19.59
N MET A 14 24.22 20.30 19.14
CA MET A 14 24.06 19.87 17.76
C MET A 14 24.28 21.11 16.92
N SER A 15 25.33 21.04 16.12
CA SER A 15 25.73 22.00 15.12
C SER A 15 24.54 22.56 14.34
N ASN A 16 24.35 23.88 14.39
CA ASN A 16 23.41 24.64 13.56
C ASN A 16 23.67 24.51 12.03
N SER A 17 24.59 23.66 11.58
CA SER A 17 24.90 23.43 10.17
C SER A 17 24.04 22.34 9.52
N GLU A 18 23.56 21.33 10.26
CA GLU A 18 22.85 20.18 9.67
C GLU A 18 21.36 20.45 9.39
N LEU A 19 20.78 21.52 9.96
CA LEU A 19 19.37 21.91 9.76
C LEU A 19 19.11 22.72 8.46
N ILE A 20 20.15 23.02 7.67
CA ILE A 20 20.03 23.90 6.48
C ILE A 20 20.15 23.12 5.16
N GLU A 21 20.85 21.98 5.13
CA GLU A 21 21.22 21.31 3.86
C GLU A 21 20.03 20.68 3.12
N GLY A 22 19.14 19.96 3.81
CA GLY A 22 17.94 19.38 3.19
C GLY A 22 16.88 20.42 2.83
N ALA A 23 16.76 21.48 3.64
CA ALA A 23 15.79 22.54 3.43
C ALA A 23 16.07 23.37 2.16
N LEU A 24 17.35 23.62 1.84
CA LEU A 24 17.72 24.36 0.64
C LEU A 24 17.43 23.60 -0.66
N ASP A 25 17.57 22.28 -0.67
CA ASP A 25 17.23 21.46 -1.84
C ASP A 25 15.71 21.33 -2.02
N GLU A 26 14.92 21.26 -0.93
CA GLU A 26 13.46 21.32 -1.02
C GLU A 26 12.95 22.67 -1.54
N LEU A 27 13.55 23.78 -1.08
CA LEU A 27 13.23 25.12 -1.57
C LEU A 27 13.58 25.28 -3.04
N PHE A 28 14.70 24.70 -3.48
CA PHE A 28 15.09 24.69 -4.89
C PHE A 28 14.04 23.99 -5.76
N VAL A 29 13.60 22.79 -5.39
CA VAL A 29 12.61 22.03 -6.19
C VAL A 29 11.29 22.79 -6.31
N LYS A 30 10.80 23.37 -5.20
CA LYS A 30 9.57 24.17 -5.19
C LYS A 30 9.70 25.41 -6.09
N GLU A 31 10.82 26.09 -6.01
CA GLU A 31 11.05 27.33 -6.74
C GLU A 31 11.26 27.09 -8.24
N VAL A 32 11.97 26.02 -8.63
CA VAL A 32 12.08 25.59 -10.03
C VAL A 32 10.70 25.32 -10.63
N ALA A 33 9.83 24.63 -9.89
CA ALA A 33 8.45 24.38 -10.35
C ALA A 33 7.66 25.68 -10.55
N SER A 34 7.85 26.67 -9.68
CA SER A 34 7.23 28.00 -9.82
C SER A 34 7.74 28.75 -11.04
N VAL A 35 9.06 28.78 -11.25
CA VAL A 35 9.70 29.42 -12.41
C VAL A 35 9.24 28.79 -13.72
N VAL A 36 9.22 27.46 -13.81
CA VAL A 36 8.77 26.75 -15.03
C VAL A 36 7.31 27.08 -15.34
N LYS A 37 6.44 27.12 -14.33
CA LYS A 37 5.04 27.51 -14.49
C LYS A 37 4.91 28.96 -14.96
N LEU A 38 5.69 29.88 -14.39
CA LEU A 38 5.70 31.29 -14.74
C LEU A 38 6.18 31.52 -16.18
N VAL A 39 7.28 30.89 -16.61
CA VAL A 39 7.76 31.00 -17.99
C VAL A 39 6.71 30.50 -18.98
N GLY A 40 5.94 29.46 -18.61
CA GLY A 40 4.85 28.92 -19.41
C GLY A 40 3.72 29.92 -19.71
N THR A 41 3.50 30.91 -18.83
CA THR A 41 2.43 31.92 -18.94
C THR A 41 2.88 33.24 -19.56
N LEU A 42 4.18 33.42 -19.86
CA LEU A 42 4.69 34.68 -20.40
C LEU A 42 4.38 34.88 -21.90
N PRO A 43 4.01 36.11 -22.34
CA PRO A 43 3.67 36.40 -23.74
C PRO A 43 4.81 36.15 -24.75
N GLU A 44 6.07 36.40 -24.36
CA GLU A 44 7.26 36.21 -25.20
C GLU A 44 8.13 35.03 -24.72
N LYS A 45 7.50 33.95 -24.25
CA LYS A 45 8.22 32.80 -23.67
C LYS A 45 9.31 32.22 -24.57
N TYR A 46 9.17 32.28 -25.90
CA TYR A 46 10.15 31.75 -26.84
C TYR A 46 11.51 32.46 -26.80
N LYS A 47 11.56 33.75 -26.41
CA LYS A 47 12.82 34.50 -26.26
C LYS A 47 13.52 34.21 -24.93
N ILE A 48 12.74 33.91 -23.90
CA ILE A 48 13.20 33.75 -22.51
C ILE A 48 13.56 32.29 -22.20
N MET A 49 12.82 31.34 -22.79
CA MET A 49 12.94 29.92 -22.51
C MET A 49 14.37 29.38 -22.71
N PRO A 50 15.12 29.70 -23.78
CA PRO A 50 16.50 29.21 -23.93
C PRO A 50 17.42 29.67 -22.78
N THR A 51 17.30 30.94 -22.37
CA THR A 51 18.08 31.51 -21.26
C THR A 51 17.67 30.90 -19.93
N CYS A 52 16.36 30.73 -19.66
CA CYS A 52 15.88 30.04 -18.47
C CYS A 52 16.37 28.59 -18.42
N THR A 53 16.30 27.84 -19.52
CA THR A 53 16.77 26.46 -19.59
C THR A 53 18.26 26.37 -19.31
N LEU A 54 19.06 27.27 -19.87
CA LEU A 54 20.50 27.35 -19.59
C LEU A 54 20.77 27.53 -18.09
N TRP A 55 20.11 28.50 -17.45
CA TRP A 55 20.33 28.79 -16.02
C TRP A 55 19.79 27.70 -15.10
N LEU A 56 18.66 27.08 -15.42
CA LEU A 56 18.15 25.93 -14.67
C LEU A 56 19.12 24.74 -14.74
N ASN A 57 19.76 24.50 -15.89
CA ASN A 57 20.81 23.49 -16.02
C ASN A 57 22.05 23.83 -15.18
N ILE A 58 22.49 25.09 -15.18
CA ILE A 58 23.59 25.56 -14.31
C ILE A 58 23.24 25.34 -12.84
N PHE A 59 22.01 25.63 -12.42
CA PHE A 59 21.56 25.42 -11.05
C PHE A 59 21.48 23.94 -10.67
N GLN A 60 21.10 23.07 -11.60
CA GLN A 60 21.10 21.61 -11.37
C GLN A 60 22.52 21.06 -11.20
N LEU A 61 23.51 21.65 -11.87
CA LEU A 61 24.92 21.25 -11.78
C LEU A 61 25.68 21.90 -10.61
N ALA A 62 25.02 22.76 -9.82
CA ALA A 62 25.63 23.46 -8.71
C ALA A 62 26.18 22.49 -7.65
N THR A 63 27.40 22.72 -7.19
CA THR A 63 28.04 21.89 -6.17
C THR A 63 27.42 22.14 -4.79
N HIS A 64 27.71 21.26 -3.82
CA HIS A 64 27.24 21.41 -2.44
C HIS A 64 27.59 22.78 -1.82
N LYS A 65 28.75 23.33 -2.17
CA LYS A 65 29.23 24.64 -1.69
C LYS A 65 28.46 25.82 -2.29
N GLU A 66 27.78 25.61 -3.41
CA GLU A 66 27.06 26.63 -4.17
C GLU A 66 25.55 26.62 -3.92
N ARG A 67 25.01 25.72 -3.08
CA ARG A 67 23.56 25.58 -2.85
C ARG A 67 22.86 26.88 -2.42
N PHE A 68 23.53 27.66 -1.57
CA PHE A 68 23.00 28.96 -1.15
C PHE A 68 22.97 29.96 -2.31
N ALA A 69 24.07 30.09 -3.05
CA ALA A 69 24.18 30.94 -4.21
C ALA A 69 23.18 30.54 -5.31
N ARG A 70 23.03 29.24 -5.57
CA ARG A 70 22.01 28.65 -6.45
C ARG A 70 20.61 29.14 -6.08
N ASN A 71 20.21 28.98 -4.83
CA ASN A 71 18.87 29.36 -4.39
C ASN A 71 18.66 30.89 -4.46
N TYR A 72 19.68 31.67 -4.10
CA TYR A 72 19.64 33.13 -4.23
C TYR A 72 19.44 33.55 -5.70
N MET A 73 20.21 32.98 -6.62
CA MET A 73 20.13 33.27 -8.05
C MET A 73 18.80 32.80 -8.65
N LEU A 74 18.27 31.68 -8.20
CA LEU A 74 16.96 31.18 -8.63
C LEU A 74 15.81 32.11 -8.19
N VAL A 75 15.85 32.60 -6.96
CA VAL A 75 14.88 33.59 -6.47
C VAL A 75 14.98 34.90 -7.24
N LEU A 76 16.21 35.35 -7.57
CA LEU A 76 16.40 36.52 -8.42
C LEU A 76 15.79 36.32 -9.81
N LEU A 77 16.04 35.15 -10.42
CA LEU A 77 15.47 34.78 -11.72
C LEU A 77 13.95 34.82 -11.67
N HIS A 78 13.35 34.22 -10.64
CA HIS A 78 11.91 34.24 -10.42
C HIS A 78 11.39 35.68 -10.24
N LYS A 79 12.06 36.51 -9.44
CA LYS A 79 11.70 37.92 -9.23
C LYS A 79 11.71 38.71 -10.53
N GLN A 80 12.75 38.59 -11.35
CA GLN A 80 12.83 39.30 -12.65
C GLN A 80 11.72 38.87 -13.60
N LEU A 81 11.44 37.56 -13.70
CA LEU A 81 10.35 37.06 -14.53
C LEU A 81 8.97 37.51 -14.02
N ASN A 82 8.77 37.58 -12.71
CA ASN A 82 7.48 37.94 -12.12
C ASN A 82 7.23 39.46 -12.22
N SER A 83 8.24 40.28 -11.96
CA SER A 83 8.11 41.75 -11.95
C SER A 83 8.22 42.36 -13.35
N ARG A 84 9.22 41.94 -14.15
CA ARG A 84 9.57 42.59 -15.42
C ARG A 84 9.12 41.79 -16.65
N ARG A 85 8.64 40.56 -16.46
CA ARG A 85 8.26 39.61 -17.53
C ARG A 85 9.38 39.31 -18.54
N THR A 86 10.63 39.63 -18.18
CA THR A 86 11.84 39.47 -18.99
C THR A 86 13.03 39.16 -18.08
N LEU A 87 14.17 38.78 -18.66
CA LEU A 87 15.42 38.57 -17.94
C LEU A 87 16.41 39.68 -18.28
N GLY A 88 17.10 40.18 -17.27
CA GLY A 88 18.22 41.12 -17.40
C GLY A 88 19.50 40.54 -16.80
N TYR A 89 20.45 41.41 -16.46
CA TYR A 89 21.66 41.01 -15.75
C TYR A 89 21.31 40.30 -14.43
N PRO A 90 21.99 39.19 -14.07
CA PRO A 90 23.13 38.58 -14.75
C PRO A 90 22.75 37.52 -15.80
N PHE A 91 21.47 37.24 -16.01
CA PHE A 91 21.03 36.08 -16.79
C PHE A 91 21.26 36.22 -18.30
N THR A 92 21.31 37.45 -18.79
CA THR A 92 21.54 37.76 -20.21
C THR A 92 23.02 37.93 -20.58
N ASP A 93 23.92 38.00 -19.61
CA ASP A 93 25.36 38.17 -19.85
C ASP A 93 26.03 36.80 -20.01
N SER A 94 26.58 36.53 -21.19
CA SER A 94 27.27 35.27 -21.50
C SER A 94 28.50 35.01 -20.61
N SER A 95 29.13 36.07 -20.09
CA SER A 95 30.28 35.96 -19.18
C SER A 95 29.88 35.50 -17.77
N CYS A 96 28.60 35.65 -17.39
CA CYS A 96 28.08 35.22 -16.09
C CYS A 96 27.81 33.72 -16.04
N ALA A 97 27.41 33.10 -17.16
CA ALA A 97 27.14 31.67 -17.23
C ALA A 97 28.39 30.78 -17.06
N GLN A 98 29.59 31.35 -17.22
CA GLN A 98 30.87 30.67 -17.08
C GLN A 98 31.50 30.80 -15.69
N LYS A 99 30.89 31.59 -14.79
CA LYS A 99 31.39 31.82 -13.43
C LYS A 99 30.76 30.84 -12.45
N ASP A 100 31.51 30.49 -11.41
CA ASP A 100 30.92 29.80 -10.27
C ASP A 100 29.87 30.69 -9.60
N LEU A 101 28.85 30.06 -9.01
CA LEU A 101 27.67 30.76 -8.52
C LEU A 101 27.99 31.65 -7.32
N CYS A 102 28.97 31.26 -6.50
CA CYS A 102 29.42 32.04 -5.35
C CYS A 102 30.07 33.36 -5.79
N THR A 103 31.00 33.30 -6.75
CA THR A 103 31.64 34.49 -7.32
C THR A 103 30.61 35.40 -7.99
N LEU A 104 29.62 34.83 -8.68
CA LEU A 104 28.56 35.61 -9.31
C LEU A 104 27.66 36.31 -8.27
N GLN A 105 27.28 35.61 -7.20
CA GLN A 105 26.52 36.16 -6.09
C GLN A 105 27.27 37.31 -5.41
N GLU A 106 28.56 37.13 -5.15
CA GLU A 106 29.39 38.16 -4.51
C GLU A 106 29.56 39.39 -5.40
N LYS A 107 29.78 39.19 -6.71
CA LYS A 107 29.82 40.28 -7.68
C LYS A 107 28.51 41.06 -7.73
N MET A 108 27.37 40.37 -7.68
CA MET A 108 26.08 41.04 -7.62
C MET A 108 25.91 41.86 -6.34
N ARG A 109 26.31 41.31 -5.19
CA ARG A 109 26.25 42.02 -3.92
C ARG A 109 27.09 43.29 -3.93
N GLN A 110 28.25 43.26 -4.59
CA GLN A 110 29.11 44.44 -4.75
C GLN A 110 28.49 45.50 -5.66
N LEU A 111 27.78 45.10 -6.73
CA LEU A 111 27.08 46.03 -7.62
C LEU A 111 25.88 46.69 -6.94
N ASP A 112 25.18 45.97 -6.07
CA ASP A 112 24.07 46.47 -5.24
C ASP A 112 24.55 47.55 -4.26
N ILE A 113 25.68 47.30 -3.58
CA ILE A 113 26.30 48.26 -2.64
C ILE A 113 26.78 49.54 -3.35
N ARG A 114 27.21 49.43 -4.61
CA ARG A 114 27.68 50.58 -5.42
C ARG A 114 26.55 51.37 -6.06
N GLY A 115 25.29 50.93 -5.96
CA GLY A 115 24.16 51.56 -6.65
C GLY A 115 24.25 51.48 -8.18
N GLU A 116 25.14 50.61 -8.71
CA GLU A 116 25.36 50.42 -10.14
C GLU A 116 24.32 49.46 -10.76
N LEU A 117 23.49 48.84 -9.93
CA LEU A 117 22.25 48.22 -10.35
C LEU A 117 21.22 49.33 -10.61
N THR A 118 21.17 49.83 -11.84
CA THR A 118 20.12 50.77 -12.27
C THR A 118 18.74 50.13 -12.10
N ASP A 119 18.08 50.41 -10.99
CA ASP A 119 16.62 50.47 -10.95
C ASP A 119 16.26 51.73 -11.73
N GLY A 120 15.94 51.54 -13.02
CA GLY A 120 15.46 52.62 -13.86
C GLY A 120 14.09 53.06 -13.39
N ASP A 121 14.05 54.07 -12.53
CA ASP A 121 12.94 54.99 -12.28
C ASP A 121 13.46 56.17 -11.44
N GLU A 122 14.12 57.13 -12.08
CA GLU A 122 14.29 58.48 -11.54
C GLU A 122 13.62 59.49 -12.48
N GLU A 123 12.33 59.74 -12.26
CA GLU A 123 11.77 61.08 -12.50
C GLU A 123 12.00 61.93 -11.24
N VAL A 124 13.24 62.35 -11.03
CA VAL A 124 13.52 63.47 -10.11
C VAL A 124 13.03 64.73 -10.81
N LYS A 125 11.79 65.12 -10.52
CA LYS A 125 11.33 66.50 -10.75
C LYS A 125 12.23 67.42 -9.94
N THR A 126 13.17 68.05 -10.63
CA THR A 126 13.89 69.22 -10.17
C THR A 126 12.88 70.27 -9.73
N PHE A 127 12.75 70.42 -8.41
CA PHE A 127 12.03 71.54 -7.82
C PHE A 127 12.82 72.81 -8.15
N GLU A 128 12.18 73.73 -8.88
CA GLU A 128 12.73 75.02 -9.22
C GLU A 128 13.25 75.75 -7.97
N ASP A 129 14.48 76.25 -8.08
CA ASP A 129 15.11 77.23 -7.21
C ASP A 129 14.20 78.46 -7.06
N LYS A 130 13.32 78.45 -6.06
CA LYS A 130 12.78 79.68 -5.49
C LYS A 130 13.85 80.26 -4.58
N SER A 131 14.58 81.22 -5.15
CA SER A 131 15.22 82.35 -4.48
C SER A 131 14.70 82.56 -3.05
N ILE A 132 15.49 82.11 -2.06
CA ILE A 132 15.24 82.41 -0.65
C ILE A 132 15.67 83.86 -0.43
N CYS A 133 14.69 84.74 -0.57
CA CYS A 133 14.77 86.12 -0.11
C CYS A 133 14.79 86.10 1.42
N PHE A 134 15.95 86.40 2.03
CA PHE A 134 16.06 86.63 3.46
C PHE A 134 15.32 87.92 3.82
N SER A 135 14.06 87.80 4.23
CA SER A 135 13.31 88.88 4.87
C SER A 135 12.86 88.46 6.27
N SER A 136 13.38 89.17 7.27
CA SER A 136 12.90 89.31 8.66
C SER A 136 12.92 88.07 9.58
N GLY A 137 13.34 88.28 10.83
CA GLY A 137 13.38 87.26 11.88
C GLY A 137 12.02 86.67 12.28
N GLU A 138 10.90 87.21 11.78
CA GLU A 138 9.54 86.70 12.04
C GLU A 138 9.24 85.37 11.32
N ASN A 139 9.95 85.06 10.23
CA ASN A 139 9.74 83.82 9.45
C ASN A 139 10.38 82.59 10.14
N LEU A 140 11.44 82.80 10.92
CA LEU A 140 12.12 81.76 11.70
C LEU A 140 11.27 81.29 12.89
N GLU A 141 10.57 82.20 13.57
CA GLU A 141 9.71 81.83 14.70
C GLU A 141 8.52 80.99 14.26
N PHE A 142 7.93 81.29 13.09
CA PHE A 142 6.83 80.51 12.53
C PHE A 142 7.27 79.10 12.12
N GLU A 143 8.38 78.97 11.39
CA GLU A 143 8.93 77.66 11.03
C GLU A 143 9.40 76.86 12.24
N ASN A 144 9.93 77.52 13.29
CA ASN A 144 10.30 76.83 14.54
C ASN A 144 9.09 76.33 15.32
N ARG A 145 7.98 77.08 15.37
CA ARG A 145 6.70 76.58 15.92
C ARG A 145 6.19 75.38 15.15
N LYS A 146 6.20 75.44 13.81
CA LYS A 146 5.79 74.32 12.96
C LYS A 146 6.68 73.09 13.17
N LEU A 147 7.99 73.27 13.35
CA LEU A 147 8.91 72.18 13.70
C LEU A 147 8.66 71.63 15.10
N MET A 148 8.31 72.47 16.09
CA MET A 148 7.88 72.01 17.41
C MET A 148 6.61 71.17 17.33
N ASP A 149 5.61 71.61 16.57
CA ASP A 149 4.36 70.86 16.38
C ASP A 149 4.63 69.50 15.72
N ILE A 150 5.45 69.47 14.65
CA ILE A 150 5.89 68.23 13.99
C ILE A 150 6.66 67.32 14.96
N ASN A 151 7.53 67.88 15.81
CA ASN A 151 8.26 67.09 16.81
C ASN A 151 7.35 66.53 17.89
N VAL A 152 6.31 67.25 18.30
CA VAL A 152 5.29 66.76 19.23
C VAL A 152 4.50 65.62 18.59
N ASP A 153 4.08 65.78 17.33
CA ASP A 153 3.37 64.73 16.59
C ASP A 153 4.24 63.47 16.40
N LEU A 154 5.51 63.64 15.98
CA LEU A 154 6.47 62.54 15.88
C LEU A 154 6.74 61.85 17.21
N ALA A 155 6.79 62.60 18.32
CA ALA A 155 6.94 62.03 19.65
C ALA A 155 5.72 61.20 20.05
N ASN A 156 4.52 61.66 19.72
CA ASN A 156 3.27 60.92 19.94
C ASN A 156 3.23 59.63 19.10
N ASP A 157 3.62 59.71 17.82
CA ASP A 157 3.71 58.55 16.93
C ASP A 157 4.75 57.53 17.42
N LEU A 158 5.92 57.99 17.87
CA LEU A 158 6.94 57.12 18.46
C LEU A 158 6.45 56.45 19.74
N GLN A 159 5.68 57.15 20.58
CA GLN A 159 5.10 56.57 21.78
C GLN A 159 4.02 55.53 21.44
N SER A 160 3.18 55.81 20.45
CA SER A 160 2.17 54.87 19.93
C SER A 160 2.84 53.61 19.38
N LEU A 161 3.88 53.77 18.55
CA LEU A 161 4.62 52.66 17.96
C LEU A 161 5.34 51.81 19.01
N LYS A 162 5.92 52.44 20.04
CA LYS A 162 6.53 51.72 21.18
C LYS A 162 5.49 50.88 21.92
N LYS A 163 4.28 51.40 22.11
CA LYS A 163 3.20 50.64 22.75
C LYS A 163 2.79 49.44 21.90
N GLN A 164 2.59 49.63 20.59
CA GLN A 164 2.28 48.53 19.67
C GLN A 164 3.36 47.46 19.64
N TYR A 165 4.63 47.86 19.69
CA TYR A 165 5.75 46.92 19.76
C TYR A 165 5.70 46.07 21.04
N ALA A 166 5.43 46.68 22.19
CA ALA A 166 5.28 45.96 23.46
C ALA A 166 4.12 44.95 23.42
N ASP A 167 2.96 45.36 22.88
CA ASP A 167 1.79 44.48 22.74
C ASP A 167 2.10 43.28 21.80
N LEU A 168 2.83 43.51 20.71
CA LEU A 168 3.25 42.45 19.79
C LEU A 168 4.30 41.51 20.40
N GLU A 169 5.19 42.04 21.25
CA GLU A 169 6.20 41.25 21.95
C GLU A 169 5.55 40.31 22.98
N GLU A 170 4.57 40.81 23.74
CA GLU A 170 3.75 40.00 24.65
C GLU A 170 3.00 38.89 23.89
N LEU A 171 2.31 39.23 22.79
CA LEU A 171 1.58 38.27 21.96
C LEU A 171 2.52 37.21 21.33
N ARG A 172 3.76 37.59 21.00
CA ARG A 172 4.78 36.65 20.51
C ARG A 172 5.21 35.67 21.60
N GLU A 173 5.41 36.13 22.83
CA GLU A 173 5.74 35.25 23.96
C GLU A 173 4.60 34.29 24.29
N GLU A 174 3.36 34.77 24.30
CA GLU A 174 2.18 33.93 24.52
C GLU A 174 2.05 32.85 23.45
N ASN A 175 2.20 33.21 22.17
CA ASN A 175 2.19 32.25 21.07
C ASN A 175 3.36 31.26 21.15
N GLY A 176 4.55 31.70 21.60
CA GLY A 176 5.69 30.82 21.82
C GLY A 176 5.39 29.76 22.89
N LYS A 177 4.77 30.15 24.00
CA LYS A 177 4.33 29.23 25.06
C LYS A 177 3.25 28.27 24.55
N ALA A 178 2.25 28.77 23.83
CA ALA A 178 1.18 27.94 23.26
C ALA A 178 1.73 26.92 22.26
N PHE A 179 2.65 27.33 21.38
CA PHE A 179 3.31 26.45 20.42
C PHE A 179 4.13 25.36 21.13
N GLN A 180 4.84 25.69 22.20
CA GLN A 180 5.59 24.73 22.99
C GLN A 180 4.66 23.67 23.61
N ILE A 181 3.54 24.10 24.20
CA ILE A 181 2.52 23.19 24.77
C ILE A 181 1.95 22.25 23.69
N GLN A 182 1.60 22.79 22.51
CA GLN A 182 1.10 21.97 21.40
C GLN A 182 2.14 20.96 20.92
N ASN A 183 3.40 21.34 20.84
CA ASN A 183 4.48 20.45 20.43
C ASN A 183 4.70 19.30 21.44
N GLU A 184 4.57 19.58 22.74
CA GLU A 184 4.60 18.54 23.78
C GLU A 184 3.41 17.58 23.67
N GLN A 185 2.20 18.09 23.39
CA GLN A 185 1.02 17.26 23.14
C GLN A 185 1.19 16.36 21.92
N LEU A 186 1.75 16.88 20.82
CA LEU A 186 2.06 16.09 19.62
C LEU A 186 3.01 14.93 19.93
N LYS A 187 4.08 15.18 20.69
CA LYS A 187 5.02 14.13 21.10
C LYS A 187 4.35 13.03 21.94
N LEU A 188 3.41 13.40 22.81
CA LEU A 188 2.64 12.44 23.60
C LEU A 188 1.72 11.60 22.71
N LEU A 189 0.98 12.23 21.78
CA LEU A 189 0.11 11.55 20.82
C LEU A 189 0.88 10.61 19.88
N GLU A 190 2.09 10.99 19.45
CA GLU A 190 2.96 10.12 18.66
C GLU A 190 3.36 8.86 19.43
N LYS A 191 3.69 9.01 20.72
CA LYS A 191 4.03 7.89 21.60
C LYS A 191 2.84 6.97 21.83
N GLU A 192 1.66 7.52 22.03
CA GLU A 192 0.41 6.78 22.17
C GLU A 192 0.07 6.00 20.89
N THR A 193 0.16 6.67 19.73
CA THR A 193 -0.04 6.04 18.42
C THR A 193 0.92 4.88 18.18
N ARG A 194 2.21 5.05 18.53
CA ARG A 194 3.20 3.97 18.44
C ARG A 194 2.81 2.78 19.32
N SER A 195 2.28 3.05 20.51
CA SER A 195 1.86 2.02 21.47
C SER A 195 0.61 1.28 20.97
N MET A 196 -0.39 1.99 20.45
CA MET A 196 -1.58 1.41 19.83
C MET A 196 -1.23 0.51 18.64
N LYS A 197 -0.33 0.97 17.74
CA LYS A 197 0.14 0.14 16.61
C LYS A 197 0.77 -1.17 17.08
N ARG A 198 1.58 -1.12 18.15
CA ARG A 198 2.20 -2.30 18.74
C ARG A 198 1.17 -3.25 19.33
N ILE A 199 0.22 -2.73 20.11
CA ILE A 199 -0.87 -3.52 20.71
C ILE A 199 -1.68 -4.20 19.60
N PHE A 200 -2.12 -3.45 18.59
CA PHE A 200 -2.88 -3.99 17.47
C PHE A 200 -2.11 -5.09 16.72
N SER A 201 -0.81 -4.88 16.49
CA SER A 201 0.03 -5.89 15.83
C SER A 201 0.13 -7.19 16.64
N ILE A 202 0.30 -7.09 17.96
CA ILE A 202 0.33 -8.25 18.86
C ILE A 202 -1.04 -8.95 18.87
N SER A 203 -2.13 -8.20 18.96
CA SER A 203 -3.50 -8.73 18.88
C SER A 203 -3.74 -9.46 17.56
N ALA A 204 -3.29 -8.90 16.44
CA ALA A 204 -3.41 -9.52 15.12
C ALA A 204 -2.64 -10.84 15.01
N ILE A 205 -1.37 -10.86 15.45
CA ILE A 205 -0.56 -12.07 15.49
C ILE A 205 -1.21 -13.14 16.38
N THR A 206 -1.75 -12.73 17.52
CA THR A 206 -2.41 -13.64 18.48
C THR A 206 -3.70 -14.21 17.89
N ALA A 207 -4.53 -13.38 17.27
CA ALA A 207 -5.77 -13.80 16.63
C ALA A 207 -5.52 -14.78 15.47
N LEU A 208 -4.50 -14.53 14.65
CA LEU A 208 -4.08 -15.44 13.58
C LEU A 208 -3.54 -16.76 14.14
N LYS A 209 -2.70 -16.71 15.17
CA LYS A 209 -2.16 -17.93 15.80
C LYS A 209 -3.27 -18.78 16.41
N GLN A 210 -4.25 -18.16 17.05
CA GLN A 210 -5.44 -18.83 17.55
C GLN A 210 -6.17 -19.55 16.41
N MET A 211 -6.49 -18.84 15.33
CA MET A 211 -7.12 -19.45 14.14
C MET A 211 -6.34 -20.63 13.53
N CYS A 212 -5.01 -20.58 13.53
CA CYS A 212 -4.19 -21.65 12.95
C CYS A 212 -4.03 -22.86 13.89
N CYS A 213 -4.12 -22.66 15.20
CA CYS A 213 -3.82 -23.68 16.20
C CYS A 213 -5.06 -24.29 16.86
N SER A 214 -6.21 -23.62 16.82
CA SER A 214 -7.45 -24.21 17.31
C SER A 214 -8.12 -25.05 16.24
N HIS A 215 -8.61 -26.21 16.67
CA HIS A 215 -9.68 -26.86 15.95
C HIS A 215 -10.84 -25.85 15.93
N LEU A 216 -11.41 -25.56 14.75
CA LEU A 216 -12.53 -24.63 14.48
C LEU A 216 -13.79 -24.83 15.36
N THR A 217 -13.72 -25.72 16.34
CA THR A 217 -14.72 -26.07 17.34
C THR A 217 -14.68 -25.19 18.59
N THR A 218 -13.56 -24.53 18.93
CA THR A 218 -13.55 -23.56 20.04
C THR A 218 -14.15 -22.23 19.63
N LYS A 219 -14.87 -21.59 20.56
CA LYS A 219 -15.45 -20.24 20.47
C LYS A 219 -14.34 -19.18 20.50
N GLU A 220 -13.32 -19.33 19.67
CA GLU A 220 -12.25 -18.36 19.52
C GLU A 220 -12.72 -17.29 18.53
N SER A 221 -12.75 -16.04 19.01
CA SER A 221 -13.25 -14.90 18.26
C SER A 221 -12.08 -14.15 17.62
N PHE A 222 -11.86 -14.30 16.32
CA PHE A 222 -10.78 -13.63 15.61
C PHE A 222 -10.84 -12.10 15.77
N PHE A 223 -11.98 -11.49 15.44
CA PHE A 223 -12.19 -10.05 15.59
C PHE A 223 -12.28 -9.66 17.06
N GLY A 224 -12.82 -10.53 17.91
CA GLY A 224 -12.83 -10.32 19.36
C GLY A 224 -11.42 -10.18 19.93
N THR A 225 -10.47 -11.01 19.51
CA THR A 225 -9.06 -10.92 19.91
C THR A 225 -8.35 -9.74 19.24
N LEU A 226 -8.61 -9.50 17.95
CA LEU A 226 -7.99 -8.43 17.17
C LEU A 226 -8.33 -7.03 17.68
N LEU A 227 -9.62 -6.80 17.97
CA LEU A 227 -10.17 -5.47 18.26
C LEU A 227 -10.42 -5.24 19.75
N LYS A 228 -10.08 -6.21 20.62
CA LYS A 228 -10.31 -6.13 22.07
C LYS A 228 -9.81 -4.82 22.69
N SER A 229 -8.64 -4.36 22.27
CA SER A 229 -7.99 -3.17 22.82
C SER A 229 -8.52 -1.85 22.24
N VAL A 230 -9.40 -1.90 21.24
CA VAL A 230 -9.97 -0.72 20.55
C VAL A 230 -11.47 -0.58 20.84
N CYS A 231 -12.12 -1.63 21.36
CA CYS A 231 -13.51 -1.60 21.75
C CYS A 231 -13.66 -0.98 23.15
N GLU A 232 -14.14 0.27 23.20
CA GLU A 232 -14.41 0.97 24.46
C GLU A 232 -15.89 0.90 24.85
N LYS A 233 -16.79 0.88 23.86
CA LYS A 233 -18.24 0.90 24.09
C LYS A 233 -18.88 -0.46 23.86
N GLU A 234 -19.99 -0.71 24.54
CA GLU A 234 -20.81 -1.91 24.31
C GLU A 234 -21.30 -2.02 22.86
N SER A 235 -21.53 -0.87 22.19
CA SER A 235 -21.87 -0.83 20.77
C SER A 235 -20.77 -1.40 19.87
N ASP A 236 -19.51 -1.22 20.25
CA ASP A 236 -18.35 -1.68 19.48
C ASP A 236 -18.20 -3.20 19.65
N ILE A 237 -18.40 -3.68 20.88
CA ILE A 237 -18.45 -5.11 21.20
C ILE A 237 -19.56 -5.80 20.39
N ALA A 238 -20.75 -5.20 20.30
CA ALA A 238 -21.86 -5.74 19.51
C ALA A 238 -21.52 -5.86 18.02
N LYS A 239 -20.89 -4.84 17.43
CA LYS A 239 -20.43 -4.87 16.03
C LYS A 239 -19.36 -5.94 15.81
N VAL A 240 -18.40 -6.06 16.71
CA VAL A 240 -17.37 -7.10 16.64
C VAL A 240 -17.98 -8.49 16.67
N ASN A 241 -18.95 -8.73 17.55
CA ASN A 241 -19.68 -10.01 17.61
C ASN A 241 -20.44 -10.30 16.31
N GLN A 242 -21.02 -9.28 15.67
CA GLN A 242 -21.67 -9.43 14.38
C GLN A 242 -20.67 -9.81 13.27
N MET A 243 -19.52 -9.13 13.19
CA MET A 243 -18.45 -9.46 12.24
C MET A 243 -17.93 -10.88 12.45
N GLU A 244 -17.77 -11.28 13.71
CA GLU A 244 -17.36 -12.64 14.08
C GLU A 244 -18.35 -13.69 13.57
N SER A 245 -19.66 -13.44 13.74
CA SER A 245 -20.71 -14.34 13.27
C SER A 245 -20.68 -14.51 11.75
N GLN A 246 -20.56 -13.41 11.02
CA GLN A 246 -20.49 -13.42 9.55
C GLN A 246 -19.24 -14.15 9.05
N PHE A 247 -18.09 -13.87 9.65
CA PHE A 247 -16.83 -14.50 9.30
C PHE A 247 -16.84 -16.01 9.57
N ARG A 248 -17.38 -16.43 10.71
CA ARG A 248 -17.54 -17.84 11.04
C ARG A 248 -18.44 -18.56 10.04
N SER A 249 -19.57 -17.95 9.66
CA SER A 249 -20.48 -18.52 8.66
C SER A 249 -19.76 -18.70 7.31
N LEU A 250 -19.00 -17.70 6.87
CA LEU A 250 -18.23 -17.75 5.63
C LEU A 250 -17.13 -18.80 5.67
N LEU A 251 -16.36 -18.88 6.76
CA LEU A 251 -15.32 -19.90 6.95
C LEU A 251 -15.89 -21.32 6.91
N ILE A 252 -16.98 -21.57 7.63
CA ILE A 252 -17.65 -22.88 7.64
C ILE A 252 -18.15 -23.21 6.23
N GLY A 253 -18.81 -22.27 5.55
CA GLY A 253 -19.29 -22.46 4.18
C GLY A 253 -18.15 -22.80 3.21
N HIS A 254 -17.03 -22.09 3.33
CA HIS A 254 -15.88 -22.31 2.46
C HIS A 254 -15.13 -23.62 2.74
N SER A 255 -15.00 -23.98 4.02
CA SER A 255 -14.44 -25.27 4.46
C SER A 255 -15.27 -26.44 3.93
N ASN A 256 -16.60 -26.37 4.12
CA ASN A 256 -17.53 -27.38 3.65
C ASN A 256 -17.50 -27.53 2.12
N TYR A 257 -17.42 -26.41 1.38
CA TYR A 257 -17.29 -26.44 -0.07
C TYR A 257 -16.04 -27.20 -0.53
N TYR A 258 -14.87 -26.91 0.06
CA TYR A 258 -13.64 -27.59 -0.31
C TYR A 258 -13.60 -29.05 0.14
N GLN A 259 -14.13 -29.35 1.33
CA GLN A 259 -14.26 -30.71 1.80
C GLN A 259 -15.11 -31.54 0.83
N LYS A 260 -16.26 -31.00 0.41
CA LYS A 260 -17.13 -31.64 -0.58
C LYS A 260 -16.40 -31.81 -1.92
N LYS A 261 -15.73 -30.78 -2.43
CA LYS A 261 -14.97 -30.84 -3.69
C LYS A 261 -13.86 -31.90 -3.66
N GLN A 262 -13.13 -32.02 -2.55
CA GLN A 262 -12.11 -33.06 -2.37
C GLN A 262 -12.74 -34.45 -2.30
N GLN A 263 -13.86 -34.57 -1.58
CA GLN A 263 -14.60 -35.82 -1.47
C GLN A 263 -15.16 -36.28 -2.82
N ASP A 264 -15.74 -35.37 -3.61
CA ASP A 264 -16.25 -35.65 -4.95
C ASP A 264 -15.14 -36.18 -5.88
N MET A 265 -13.94 -35.55 -5.84
CA MET A 265 -12.78 -36.01 -6.61
C MET A 265 -12.27 -37.40 -6.17
N LEU A 266 -12.31 -37.68 -4.86
CA LEU A 266 -11.95 -38.99 -4.32
C LEU A 266 -12.98 -40.06 -4.72
N ILE A 267 -14.27 -39.73 -4.68
CA ILE A 267 -15.36 -40.61 -5.11
C ILE A 267 -15.20 -40.93 -6.58
N GLU A 268 -14.96 -39.96 -7.45
CA GLU A 268 -14.75 -40.18 -8.89
C GLU A 268 -13.57 -41.15 -9.14
N LYS A 269 -12.41 -40.91 -8.52
CA LYS A 269 -11.23 -41.78 -8.66
C LYS A 269 -11.42 -43.19 -8.09
N THR A 270 -12.22 -43.34 -7.04
CA THR A 270 -12.46 -44.64 -6.40
C THR A 270 -13.60 -45.41 -7.07
N SER A 271 -14.59 -44.73 -7.63
CA SER A 271 -15.68 -45.32 -8.41
C SER A 271 -15.15 -46.12 -9.58
N ASP A 272 -14.27 -45.55 -10.39
CA ASP A 272 -13.66 -46.26 -11.54
C ASP A 272 -12.93 -47.54 -11.14
N LYS A 273 -12.24 -47.53 -9.99
CA LYS A 273 -11.54 -48.70 -9.47
C LYS A 273 -12.53 -49.75 -8.96
N TYR A 274 -13.58 -49.31 -8.25
CA TYR A 274 -14.64 -50.17 -7.76
C TYR A 274 -15.39 -50.84 -8.92
N ASP A 275 -15.80 -50.09 -9.94
CA ASP A 275 -16.51 -50.61 -11.11
C ASP A 275 -15.66 -51.64 -11.87
N LYS A 276 -14.37 -51.36 -12.09
CA LYS A 276 -13.43 -52.33 -12.70
C LYS A 276 -13.30 -53.61 -11.88
N LEU A 277 -13.26 -53.51 -10.54
CA LEU A 277 -13.21 -54.68 -9.66
C LEU A 277 -14.52 -55.46 -9.70
N ARG A 278 -15.65 -54.77 -9.60
CA ARG A 278 -17.01 -55.33 -9.69
C ARG A 278 -17.18 -56.11 -10.99
N ASP A 279 -16.77 -55.55 -12.12
CA ASP A 279 -16.89 -56.20 -13.43
C ASP A 279 -15.98 -57.43 -13.55
N LYS A 280 -14.76 -57.37 -13.01
CA LYS A 280 -13.86 -58.55 -12.94
C LYS A 280 -14.45 -59.68 -12.09
N VAL A 281 -14.98 -59.34 -10.91
CA VAL A 281 -15.60 -60.31 -10.00
C VAL A 281 -16.86 -60.90 -10.64
N SER A 282 -17.72 -60.07 -11.22
CA SER A 282 -18.94 -60.50 -11.92
C SER A 282 -18.61 -61.45 -13.07
N LYS A 283 -17.62 -61.14 -13.91
CA LYS A 283 -17.15 -62.04 -14.98
C LYS A 283 -16.65 -63.38 -14.46
N ARG A 284 -15.84 -63.37 -13.38
CA ARG A 284 -15.36 -64.61 -12.75
C ARG A 284 -16.51 -65.44 -12.21
N TYR A 285 -17.45 -64.81 -11.50
CA TYR A 285 -18.57 -65.52 -10.90
C TYR A 285 -19.50 -66.12 -11.94
N LYS A 286 -19.82 -65.38 -13.01
CA LYS A 286 -20.56 -65.90 -14.17
C LYS A 286 -19.87 -67.11 -14.80
N LYS A 287 -18.55 -67.05 -14.98
CA LYS A 287 -17.77 -68.19 -15.52
C LYS A 287 -17.82 -69.41 -14.60
N VAL A 288 -17.67 -69.22 -13.29
CA VAL A 288 -17.74 -70.32 -12.31
C VAL A 288 -19.14 -70.95 -12.29
N ILE A 289 -20.20 -70.14 -12.35
CA ILE A 289 -21.58 -70.65 -12.45
C ILE A 289 -21.77 -71.45 -13.73
N SER A 290 -21.33 -70.93 -14.88
CA SER A 290 -21.41 -71.65 -16.16
C SER A 290 -20.72 -73.00 -16.06
N MET A 291 -19.46 -73.03 -15.61
CA MET A 291 -18.71 -74.29 -15.45
C MET A 291 -19.39 -75.27 -14.49
N LYS A 292 -20.04 -74.76 -13.43
CA LYS A 292 -20.78 -75.61 -12.49
C LYS A 292 -22.05 -76.18 -13.13
N LEU A 293 -22.75 -75.39 -13.94
CA LEU A 293 -23.93 -75.86 -14.69
C LEU A 293 -23.50 -76.91 -15.72
N ASP A 294 -22.45 -76.65 -16.50
CA ASP A 294 -21.90 -77.59 -17.48
C ASP A 294 -21.48 -78.91 -16.81
N ALA A 295 -20.82 -78.85 -15.65
CA ALA A 295 -20.43 -80.02 -14.89
C ALA A 295 -21.64 -80.80 -14.33
N GLN A 296 -22.68 -80.10 -13.86
CA GLN A 296 -23.92 -80.73 -13.40
C GLN A 296 -24.67 -81.41 -14.55
N GLU A 297 -24.72 -80.78 -15.72
CA GLU A 297 -25.28 -81.37 -16.94
C GLU A 297 -24.53 -82.65 -17.32
N HIS A 298 -23.19 -82.61 -17.31
CA HIS A 298 -22.35 -83.77 -17.58
C HIS A 298 -22.58 -84.92 -16.57
N GLU A 299 -22.68 -84.61 -15.28
CA GLU A 299 -22.99 -85.61 -14.23
C GLU A 299 -24.39 -86.23 -14.42
N LEU A 300 -25.39 -85.42 -14.77
CA LEU A 300 -26.75 -85.87 -15.04
C LEU A 300 -26.78 -86.81 -16.26
N THR A 301 -26.11 -86.45 -17.34
CA THR A 301 -26.00 -87.27 -18.55
C THR A 301 -25.32 -88.61 -18.26
N LEU A 302 -24.18 -88.59 -17.55
CA LEU A 302 -23.50 -89.83 -17.12
C LEU A 302 -24.37 -90.71 -16.22
N SER A 303 -25.11 -90.11 -15.28
CA SER A 303 -26.03 -90.83 -14.40
C SER A 303 -27.17 -91.47 -15.19
N ALA A 304 -27.78 -90.74 -16.12
CA ALA A 304 -28.83 -91.25 -17.00
C ALA A 304 -28.33 -92.43 -17.86
N MET A 305 -27.13 -92.33 -18.44
CA MET A 305 -26.50 -93.43 -19.20
C MET A 305 -26.28 -94.68 -18.33
N ARG A 306 -25.82 -94.51 -17.09
CA ARG A 306 -25.67 -95.62 -16.12
C ARG A 306 -27.02 -96.26 -15.82
N TYR A 307 -28.06 -95.47 -15.59
CA TYR A 307 -29.40 -95.99 -15.35
C TYR A 307 -29.98 -96.71 -16.57
N LEU A 308 -29.77 -96.22 -17.79
CA LEU A 308 -30.18 -96.92 -19.02
C LEU A 308 -29.47 -98.28 -19.17
N THR A 309 -28.18 -98.34 -18.82
CA THR A 309 -27.41 -99.59 -18.83
C THR A 309 -27.94 -100.59 -17.81
N ILE A 310 -28.24 -100.15 -16.59
CA ILE A 310 -28.83 -100.99 -15.52
C ILE A 310 -30.23 -101.44 -15.93
N LEU A 311 -31.07 -100.53 -16.43
CA LEU A 311 -32.42 -100.81 -16.89
C LEU A 311 -32.42 -101.84 -18.01
N ARG A 312 -31.50 -101.72 -18.97
CA ARG A 312 -31.32 -102.69 -20.06
C ARG A 312 -30.95 -104.07 -19.51
N LYS A 313 -29.99 -104.16 -18.58
CA LYS A 313 -29.61 -105.44 -17.95
C LYS A 313 -30.79 -106.08 -17.22
N LEU A 314 -31.49 -105.30 -16.38
CA LEU A 314 -32.66 -105.76 -15.62
C LEU A 314 -33.76 -106.24 -16.57
N PHE A 315 -34.13 -105.44 -17.57
CA PHE A 315 -35.15 -105.78 -18.55
C PHE A 315 -34.80 -107.09 -19.29
N LEU A 316 -33.54 -107.26 -19.70
CA LEU A 316 -33.09 -108.48 -20.37
C LEU A 316 -33.16 -109.72 -19.46
N SER A 317 -32.93 -109.56 -18.15
CA SER A 317 -32.98 -110.66 -17.18
C SER A 317 -34.39 -111.01 -16.71
N THR A 318 -35.30 -110.04 -16.61
CA THR A 318 -36.61 -110.24 -15.97
C THR A 318 -37.78 -110.35 -16.94
N PHE A 319 -37.66 -109.89 -18.19
CA PHE A 319 -38.80 -109.87 -19.11
C PHE A 319 -39.11 -111.27 -19.71
N PRO A 320 -40.29 -111.86 -19.44
CA PRO A 320 -40.67 -113.20 -19.91
C PRO A 320 -41.45 -113.21 -21.24
N GLY A 321 -41.69 -112.04 -21.85
CA GLY A 321 -42.56 -111.90 -23.03
C GLY A 321 -41.91 -112.25 -24.38
N LYS A 322 -42.55 -111.83 -25.47
CA LYS A 322 -42.14 -112.15 -26.86
C LYS A 322 -40.72 -111.66 -27.17
N ALA A 323 -39.94 -112.50 -27.86
CA ALA A 323 -38.56 -112.18 -28.26
C ALA A 323 -38.45 -110.94 -29.16
N THR A 324 -39.46 -110.67 -29.99
CA THR A 324 -39.55 -109.47 -30.83
C THR A 324 -39.63 -108.19 -29.99
N THR A 325 -40.49 -108.16 -28.98
CA THR A 325 -40.61 -107.03 -28.03
C THR A 325 -39.33 -106.84 -27.24
N LYS A 326 -38.70 -107.94 -26.79
CA LYS A 326 -37.41 -107.90 -26.10
C LYS A 326 -36.30 -107.27 -26.95
N LYS A 327 -36.26 -107.58 -28.25
CA LYS A 327 -35.30 -107.03 -29.21
C LYS A 327 -35.53 -105.54 -29.46
N GLU A 328 -36.77 -105.11 -29.64
CA GLU A 328 -37.08 -103.70 -29.92
C GLU A 328 -36.85 -102.80 -28.71
N VAL A 329 -37.23 -103.22 -27.50
CA VAL A 329 -36.94 -102.45 -26.27
C VAL A 329 -35.43 -102.39 -26.00
N SER A 330 -34.69 -103.48 -26.25
CA SER A 330 -33.22 -103.46 -26.12
C SER A 330 -32.55 -102.53 -27.12
N LYS A 331 -33.04 -102.45 -28.36
CA LYS A 331 -32.56 -101.47 -29.35
C LYS A 331 -32.90 -100.04 -28.94
N PHE A 332 -34.11 -99.80 -28.42
CA PHE A 332 -34.52 -98.48 -27.94
C PHE A 332 -33.61 -97.99 -26.80
N LEU A 333 -33.41 -98.80 -25.77
CA LEU A 333 -32.53 -98.45 -24.64
C LEU A 333 -31.08 -98.23 -25.07
N GLN A 334 -30.59 -98.98 -26.07
CA GLN A 334 -29.28 -98.77 -26.65
C GLN A 334 -29.21 -97.45 -27.41
N ARG A 335 -30.19 -97.15 -28.27
CA ARG A 335 -30.25 -95.88 -29.01
C ARG A 335 -30.30 -94.68 -28.07
N SER A 336 -31.15 -94.71 -27.05
CA SER A 336 -31.22 -93.61 -26.07
C SER A 336 -29.95 -93.46 -25.24
N HIS A 337 -29.21 -94.54 -25.00
CA HIS A 337 -27.89 -94.47 -24.40
C HIS A 337 -26.88 -93.81 -25.35
N ASP A 338 -26.88 -94.21 -26.61
CA ASP A 338 -25.95 -93.69 -27.62
C ASP A 338 -26.23 -92.21 -27.94
N GLU A 339 -27.50 -91.80 -27.99
CA GLU A 339 -27.91 -90.39 -28.10
C GLU A 339 -27.40 -89.55 -26.92
N LEU A 340 -27.46 -90.06 -25.69
CA LEU A 340 -26.89 -89.37 -24.51
C LEU A 340 -25.36 -89.39 -24.51
N ALA A 341 -24.74 -90.42 -25.09
CA ALA A 341 -23.28 -90.49 -25.24
C ALA A 341 -22.76 -89.44 -26.22
N GLU A 342 -23.55 -89.06 -27.23
CA GLU A 342 -23.23 -87.98 -28.17
C GLU A 342 -23.37 -86.57 -27.56
N MET A 343 -24.06 -86.43 -26.42
CA MET A 343 -24.22 -85.16 -25.69
C MET A 343 -23.09 -84.89 -24.68
N LEU A 344 -22.16 -85.83 -24.48
CA LEU A 344 -20.95 -85.67 -23.64
C LEU A 344 -19.76 -85.21 -24.49
#